data_AF-A0A2P8W2Y6-F1
#
_entry.id   AF-A0A2P8W2Y6-F1
#
_cell.length_a   1.000
_cell.length_b   1.000
_cell.length_c   1.000
_cell.angle_alpha   90.00
_cell.angle_beta   90.00
_cell.angle_gamma   90.00
#
_symmetry.space_group_name_H-M   'P 1'
#
loop_
_entity.id
_entity.type
_entity.pdbx_description
1 polymer ?
#
loop_
_entity_poly.entity_id
_entity_poly.type
_entity_poly.pdbx_seq_one_letter_code
_entity_poly.pdbx_strand_id
1 'polypeptide(L)'
;MFLKFFYMALTRLFRQVRRETLTLAPPRRVNRLLWWLAPGLLVKRWLFLSMAGVLLVGVGGMIWLKLTPVFYTGQLLGAALRAFTTYVPNYVSGPLGILLGLGLIFWGQSRTVGAITDVLIPGNEEELLDALLTQRRLARGPKIVVIGGGTGLSNLLRGMKRYSSNITAIVTVADDGGSSGRLRRGMGGLPPG
;
A
#
# COMPACT_ATOMS: atom_id res chain seq x y z
N MET A 1 -18.01 -16.20 -32.22
CA MET A 1 -17.68 -14.77 -32.40
C MET A 1 -17.33 -14.06 -31.08
N PHE A 2 -18.16 -14.22 -30.05
CA PHE A 2 -17.96 -13.63 -28.71
C PHE A 2 -16.63 -14.01 -28.03
N LEU A 3 -16.21 -15.27 -28.17
CA LEU A 3 -14.98 -15.79 -27.55
C LEU A 3 -13.70 -15.15 -28.14
N LYS A 4 -13.68 -14.87 -29.46
CA LYS A 4 -12.56 -14.16 -30.10
C LYS A 4 -12.53 -12.69 -29.69
N PHE A 5 -13.68 -12.06 -29.51
CA PHE A 5 -13.78 -10.68 -29.03
C PHE A 5 -13.27 -10.56 -27.58
N PHE A 6 -13.68 -11.49 -26.72
CA PHE A 6 -13.23 -11.54 -25.33
C PHE A 6 -11.72 -11.78 -25.23
N TYR A 7 -11.19 -12.74 -26.01
CA TYR A 7 -9.75 -13.01 -26.07
C TYR A 7 -8.95 -11.79 -26.57
N MET A 8 -9.48 -11.05 -27.54
CA MET A 8 -8.84 -9.85 -28.08
C MET A 8 -8.92 -8.65 -27.11
N ALA A 9 -10.01 -8.50 -26.38
CA ALA A 9 -10.15 -7.49 -25.32
C ALA A 9 -9.20 -7.79 -24.15
N LEU A 10 -9.09 -9.05 -23.75
CA LEU A 10 -8.20 -9.49 -22.68
C LEU A 10 -6.73 -9.25 -23.04
N THR A 11 -6.31 -9.60 -24.26
CA THR A 11 -4.92 -9.39 -24.72
C THR A 11 -4.56 -7.91 -24.93
N ARG A 12 -5.54 -7.04 -25.18
CA ARG A 12 -5.35 -5.58 -25.20
C ARG A 12 -5.19 -5.02 -23.79
N LEU A 13 -6.04 -5.46 -22.86
CA LEU A 13 -5.97 -5.07 -21.45
C LEU A 13 -4.61 -5.46 -20.83
N PHE A 14 -4.15 -6.70 -21.07
CA PHE A 14 -2.84 -7.17 -20.59
C PHE A 14 -1.66 -6.40 -21.21
N ARG A 15 -1.76 -5.96 -22.46
CA ARG A 15 -0.72 -5.13 -23.09
C ARG A 15 -0.68 -3.71 -22.52
N GLN A 16 -1.82 -3.16 -22.16
CA GLN A 16 -1.93 -1.82 -21.58
C GLN A 16 -1.38 -1.79 -20.14
N VAL A 17 -1.73 -2.78 -19.32
CA VAL A 17 -1.20 -2.94 -17.95
C VAL A 17 0.32 -3.13 -17.97
N ARG A 18 0.87 -3.86 -18.95
CA ARG A 18 2.32 -4.10 -19.06
C ARG A 18 3.13 -2.83 -19.37
N ARG A 19 2.55 -1.85 -20.07
CA ARG A 19 3.23 -0.58 -20.41
C ARG A 19 3.32 0.39 -19.24
N GLU A 20 2.36 0.39 -18.32
CA GLU A 20 2.41 1.26 -17.14
C GLU A 20 3.37 0.77 -16.04
N THR A 21 3.69 -0.52 -16.01
CA THR A 21 4.65 -1.10 -15.05
C THR A 21 6.13 -0.85 -15.34
N LEU A 22 6.51 -0.13 -16.40
CA LEU A 22 7.91 0.06 -16.81
C LEU A 22 8.66 1.20 -16.09
N THR A 23 8.03 1.93 -15.17
CA THR A 23 8.67 3.07 -14.47
C THR A 23 8.98 2.84 -12.99
N LEU A 24 8.77 1.63 -12.46
CA LEU A 24 9.10 1.32 -11.07
C LEU A 24 10.11 0.17 -11.02
N ALA A 25 11.37 0.51 -10.75
CA ALA A 25 12.41 -0.45 -10.43
C ALA A 25 11.96 -1.33 -9.24
N PRO A 26 12.03 -2.66 -9.32
CA PRO A 26 11.55 -3.51 -8.24
C PRO A 26 12.60 -3.55 -7.12
N PRO A 27 12.22 -3.30 -5.85
CA PRO A 27 13.11 -3.58 -4.73
C PRO A 27 13.21 -5.09 -4.52
N ARG A 28 14.33 -5.47 -3.90
CA ARG A 28 14.80 -6.83 -3.61
C ARG A 28 13.68 -7.82 -3.24
N ARG A 29 13.55 -8.88 -4.05
CA ARG A 29 13.30 -10.29 -3.69
C ARG A 29 12.33 -10.58 -2.51
N VAL A 30 11.25 -9.84 -2.34
CA VAL A 30 10.11 -10.28 -1.52
C VAL A 30 9.16 -11.06 -2.43
N ASN A 31 8.74 -12.25 -1.99
CA ASN A 31 7.92 -13.19 -2.76
C ASN A 31 6.85 -12.46 -3.58
N ARG A 32 6.95 -12.56 -4.92
CA ARG A 32 6.04 -11.93 -5.89
C ARG A 32 4.56 -12.22 -5.61
N LEU A 33 4.26 -13.35 -4.96
CA LEU A 33 2.92 -13.72 -4.51
C LEU A 33 2.36 -12.82 -3.39
N LEU A 34 3.20 -12.40 -2.43
CA LEU A 34 2.74 -11.56 -1.30
C LEU A 34 2.42 -10.13 -1.74
N TRP A 35 3.00 -9.67 -2.85
CA TRP A 35 2.67 -8.38 -3.46
C TRP A 35 1.20 -8.28 -3.91
N TRP A 36 0.54 -9.41 -4.20
CA TRP A 36 -0.88 -9.41 -4.57
C TRP A 36 -1.80 -9.13 -3.37
N LEU A 37 -1.25 -9.22 -2.15
CA LEU A 37 -1.90 -8.87 -0.89
C LEU A 37 -1.55 -7.45 -0.42
N ALA A 38 -0.83 -6.64 -1.21
CA ALA A 38 -0.49 -5.26 -0.85
C ALA A 38 -1.74 -4.34 -0.83
N PRO A 39 -1.91 -3.47 0.18
CA PRO A 39 -3.05 -2.55 0.27
C PRO A 39 -3.06 -1.55 -0.89
N GLY A 40 -4.20 -1.46 -1.61
CA GLY A 40 -4.37 -0.60 -2.80
C GLY A 40 -4.84 -1.33 -4.06
N LEU A 41 -4.69 -2.66 -4.14
CA LEU A 41 -5.17 -3.47 -5.26
C LEU A 41 -6.60 -3.99 -5.00
N LEU A 42 -7.52 -3.76 -5.94
CA LEU A 42 -8.93 -4.19 -5.87
C LEU A 42 -9.12 -5.73 -5.75
N VAL A 43 -8.05 -6.50 -6.00
CA VAL A 43 -8.03 -7.97 -5.96
C VAL A 43 -8.48 -8.52 -4.61
N LYS A 44 -8.20 -7.83 -3.50
CA LYS A 44 -8.55 -8.30 -2.15
C LYS A 44 -10.05 -8.55 -1.97
N ARG A 45 -10.90 -7.64 -2.46
CA ARG A 45 -12.36 -7.75 -2.33
C ARG A 45 -12.89 -9.00 -3.03
N TRP A 46 -12.37 -9.28 -4.22
CA TRP A 46 -12.74 -10.46 -5.01
C TRP A 46 -12.15 -11.76 -4.47
N LEU A 47 -10.96 -11.70 -3.85
CA LEU A 47 -10.33 -12.83 -3.17
C LEU A 47 -11.13 -13.25 -1.93
N PHE A 48 -11.61 -12.30 -1.13
CA PHE A 48 -12.49 -12.60 -0.01
C PHE A 48 -13.82 -13.20 -0.48
N LEU A 49 -14.39 -12.66 -1.56
CA LEU A 49 -15.63 -13.18 -2.13
C LEU A 49 -15.46 -14.60 -2.69
N SER A 50 -14.34 -14.89 -3.36
CA SER A 50 -14.06 -16.23 -3.89
C SER A 50 -13.77 -17.24 -2.77
N MET A 51 -13.03 -16.84 -1.73
CA MET A 51 -12.77 -17.67 -0.56
C MET A 51 -14.07 -17.98 0.20
N ALA A 52 -14.95 -16.99 0.38
CA ALA A 52 -16.28 -17.19 0.95
C ALA A 52 -17.14 -18.14 0.10
N GLY A 53 -17.07 -18.02 -1.24
CA GLY A 53 -17.76 -18.93 -2.17
C GLY A 53 -17.27 -20.38 -2.08
N VAL A 54 -15.95 -20.60 -2.02
CA VAL A 54 -15.36 -21.95 -1.85
C VAL A 54 -15.78 -22.57 -0.53
N LEU A 55 -15.80 -21.79 0.56
CA LEU A 55 -16.28 -22.25 1.87
C LEU A 55 -17.77 -22.63 1.82
N LEU A 56 -18.61 -21.81 1.19
CA LEU A 56 -20.04 -22.09 1.01
C LEU A 56 -20.29 -23.35 0.19
N VAL A 57 -19.54 -23.55 -0.90
CA VAL A 57 -19.62 -24.76 -1.72
C VAL A 57 -19.16 -25.99 -0.93
N GLY A 58 -18.09 -25.86 -0.14
CA GLY A 58 -17.62 -26.94 0.74
C GLY A 58 -18.66 -27.33 1.77
N VAL A 59 -19.24 -26.34 2.48
CA VAL A 59 -20.31 -26.56 3.47
C VAL A 59 -21.55 -27.15 2.84
N GLY A 60 -22.00 -26.61 1.70
CA GLY A 60 -23.14 -27.13 0.94
C GLY A 60 -22.91 -28.56 0.45
N GLY A 61 -21.70 -28.88 -0.04
CA GLY A 61 -21.31 -30.23 -0.44
C GLY A 61 -21.30 -31.21 0.72
N MET A 62 -20.79 -30.81 1.89
CA MET A 62 -20.82 -31.62 3.11
C MET A 62 -22.25 -31.95 3.53
N ILE A 63 -23.16 -30.96 3.48
CA ILE A 63 -24.59 -31.16 3.77
C ILE A 63 -25.23 -32.09 2.73
N TRP A 64 -24.97 -31.85 1.44
CA TRP A 64 -25.56 -32.61 0.33
C TRP A 64 -25.14 -34.08 0.32
N LEU A 65 -23.88 -34.37 0.61
CA LEU A 65 -23.34 -35.73 0.67
C LEU A 65 -23.70 -36.47 1.97
N LYS A 66 -24.47 -35.85 2.88
CA LYS A 66 -24.77 -36.38 4.24
C LYS A 66 -23.51 -36.81 5.01
N LEU A 67 -22.35 -36.26 4.67
CA LEU A 67 -21.11 -36.44 5.41
C LEU A 67 -21.26 -35.60 6.67
N THR A 68 -21.72 -36.17 7.79
CA THR A 68 -21.89 -35.47 9.08
C THR A 68 -20.51 -35.07 9.65
N PRO A 69 -20.00 -33.84 9.39
CA PRO A 69 -18.63 -33.51 9.76
C PRO A 69 -18.53 -33.35 11.28
N VAL A 70 -19.62 -32.91 11.91
CA VAL A 70 -19.75 -32.73 13.35
C VAL A 70 -19.54 -34.05 14.11
N PHE A 71 -20.00 -35.19 13.55
CA PHE A 71 -19.88 -36.48 14.21
C PHE A 71 -18.43 -37.00 14.18
N TYR A 72 -17.78 -37.00 13.01
CA TYR A 72 -16.39 -37.48 12.88
C TYR A 72 -15.38 -36.55 13.56
N THR A 73 -15.57 -35.23 13.46
CA THR A 73 -14.69 -34.26 14.13
C THR A 73 -14.85 -34.33 15.65
N GLY A 74 -16.08 -34.51 16.13
CA GLY A 74 -16.38 -34.73 17.54
C GLY A 74 -15.81 -36.05 18.07
N GLN A 75 -15.87 -37.13 17.27
CA GLN A 75 -15.26 -38.41 17.63
C GLN A 75 -13.73 -38.33 17.69
N LEU A 76 -13.08 -37.69 16.72
CA LEU A 76 -11.62 -37.52 16.70
C LEU A 76 -11.14 -36.67 17.88
N LEU A 77 -11.80 -35.53 18.12
CA LEU A 77 -11.46 -34.66 19.25
C LEU A 77 -11.71 -35.37 20.59
N GLY A 78 -12.84 -36.09 20.70
CA GLY A 78 -13.17 -36.87 21.89
C GLY A 78 -12.21 -38.04 22.12
N ALA A 79 -11.76 -38.74 21.08
CA ALA A 79 -10.78 -39.82 21.18
C ALA A 79 -9.40 -39.29 21.58
N ALA A 80 -8.97 -38.18 21.00
CA ALA A 80 -7.71 -37.51 21.37
C ALA A 80 -7.74 -37.03 22.83
N LEU A 81 -8.84 -36.39 23.25
CA LEU A 81 -9.01 -35.94 24.63
C LEU A 81 -9.06 -37.11 25.61
N ARG A 82 -9.77 -38.20 25.31
CA ARG A 82 -9.80 -39.41 26.16
C ARG A 82 -8.45 -40.09 26.27
N ALA A 83 -7.71 -40.21 25.16
CA ALA A 83 -6.37 -40.77 25.17
C ALA A 83 -5.44 -39.94 26.07
N PHE A 84 -5.57 -38.61 26.03
CA PHE A 84 -4.78 -37.69 26.85
C PHE A 84 -5.18 -37.72 28.34
N THR A 85 -6.48 -37.75 28.64
CA THR A 85 -6.98 -37.79 30.02
C THR A 85 -6.80 -39.12 30.72
N THR A 86 -6.45 -40.18 29.98
CA THR A 86 -6.05 -41.49 30.55
C THR A 86 -4.66 -41.42 31.18
N TYR A 87 -3.76 -40.59 30.64
CA TYR A 87 -2.40 -40.39 31.20
C TYR A 87 -2.34 -39.24 32.21
N VAL A 88 -3.20 -38.23 32.07
CA VAL A 88 -3.24 -37.06 32.96
C VAL A 88 -4.64 -36.88 33.53
N PRO A 89 -4.85 -37.09 34.84
CA PRO A 89 -6.17 -36.98 35.47
C PRO A 89 -6.87 -35.64 35.16
N ASN A 90 -8.18 -35.70 34.95
CA ASN A 90 -9.02 -34.56 34.52
C ASN A 90 -8.90 -33.32 35.42
N TYR A 91 -8.67 -33.51 36.72
CA TYR A 91 -8.52 -32.42 37.69
C TYR A 91 -7.20 -31.65 37.55
N VAL A 92 -6.20 -32.23 36.88
CA VAL A 92 -4.89 -31.61 36.61
C VAL A 92 -4.85 -31.03 35.20
N SER A 93 -5.28 -31.81 34.20
CA SER A 93 -5.20 -31.43 32.79
C SER A 93 -6.10 -30.26 32.42
N GLY A 94 -7.29 -30.15 33.03
CA GLY A 94 -8.23 -29.05 32.78
C GLY A 94 -7.63 -27.68 33.17
N PRO A 95 -7.24 -27.47 34.44
CA PRO A 95 -6.63 -26.22 34.88
C PRO A 95 -5.31 -25.89 34.14
N LEU A 96 -4.47 -26.89 33.88
CA LEU A 96 -3.23 -26.70 33.10
C LEU A 96 -3.53 -26.24 31.66
N GLY A 97 -4.51 -26.84 30.99
CA GLY A 97 -4.93 -26.43 29.65
C GLY A 97 -5.46 -25.01 29.61
N ILE A 98 -6.23 -24.59 30.63
CA ILE A 98 -6.73 -23.22 30.77
C ILE A 98 -5.57 -22.24 30.97
N LEU A 99 -4.63 -22.54 31.88
CA LEU A 99 -3.47 -21.68 32.13
C LEU A 99 -2.58 -21.55 30.89
N LEU A 100 -2.32 -22.65 30.19
CA LEU A 100 -1.52 -22.68 28.98
C LEU A 100 -2.23 -21.93 27.84
N GLY A 101 -3.54 -22.09 27.71
CA GLY A 101 -4.38 -21.35 26.75
C GLY A 101 -4.37 -19.84 27.02
N LEU A 102 -4.56 -19.42 28.26
CA LEU A 102 -4.47 -18.01 28.66
C LEU A 102 -3.08 -17.42 28.40
N GLY A 103 -2.02 -18.19 28.68
CA GLY A 103 -0.65 -17.79 28.38
C GLY A 103 -0.41 -17.60 26.88
N LEU A 104 -0.90 -18.51 26.03
CA LEU A 104 -0.80 -18.38 24.58
C LEU A 104 -1.59 -17.19 24.03
N ILE A 105 -2.80 -16.95 24.55
CA ILE A 105 -3.62 -15.78 24.18
C ILE A 105 -2.88 -14.50 24.53
N PHE A 106 -2.38 -14.39 25.76
CA PHE A 106 -1.66 -13.22 26.24
C PHE A 106 -0.39 -12.96 25.42
N TRP A 107 0.38 -14.02 25.12
CA TRP A 107 1.59 -13.93 24.30
C TRP A 107 1.28 -13.50 22.87
N GLY A 108 0.25 -14.10 22.25
CA GLY A 108 -0.18 -13.77 20.89
C GLY A 108 -0.69 -12.33 20.79
N GLN A 109 -1.50 -11.88 21.75
CA GLN A 109 -2.04 -10.52 21.79
C GLN A 109 -0.91 -9.49 21.97
N SER A 110 0.00 -9.73 22.91
CA SER A 110 1.14 -8.83 23.17
C SER A 110 2.02 -8.65 21.94
N ARG A 111 2.29 -9.73 21.20
CA ARG A 111 3.10 -9.67 19.98
C ARG A 111 2.38 -8.99 18.82
N THR A 112 1.06 -9.15 18.74
CA THR A 112 0.23 -8.48 17.72
C THR A 112 0.18 -6.98 17.95
N VAL A 113 -0.02 -6.55 19.21
CA VAL A 113 -0.04 -5.12 19.56
C VAL A 113 1.31 -4.48 19.24
N GLY A 114 2.43 -5.09 19.66
CA GLY A 114 3.77 -4.59 19.35
C GLY A 114 4.04 -4.45 17.84
N ALA A 115 3.61 -5.42 17.04
CA ALA A 115 3.78 -5.37 15.59
C ALA A 115 2.92 -4.29 14.91
N ILE A 116 1.75 -3.96 15.46
CA ILE A 116 0.90 -2.88 14.95
C ILE A 116 1.47 -1.53 15.37
N THR A 117 1.90 -1.37 16.63
CA THR A 117 2.45 -0.10 17.12
C THR A 117 3.73 0.29 16.39
N ASP A 118 4.61 -0.65 16.05
CA ASP A 118 5.83 -0.37 15.26
C ASP A 118 5.54 0.16 13.85
N VAL A 119 4.40 -0.25 13.26
CA VAL A 119 4.02 0.14 11.90
C VAL A 119 3.16 1.41 11.90
N LEU A 120 2.33 1.61 12.94
CA LEU A 120 1.43 2.75 13.05
C LEU A 120 2.12 3.99 13.64
N ILE A 121 3.12 3.79 14.50
CA ILE A 121 3.93 4.83 15.12
C ILE A 121 5.40 4.58 14.74
N PRO A 122 5.78 4.76 13.46
CA PRO A 122 7.19 4.95 13.15
C PRO A 122 7.60 6.21 13.92
N GLY A 123 8.67 6.16 14.72
CA GLY A 123 9.13 7.23 15.61
C GLY A 123 9.57 8.52 14.90
N ASN A 124 8.66 9.11 14.13
CA ASN A 124 8.86 10.22 13.21
C ASN A 124 7.58 11.07 13.08
N GLU A 125 6.65 10.95 14.05
CA GLU A 125 5.47 11.81 14.13
C GLU A 125 5.86 13.29 14.09
N GLU A 126 6.99 13.66 14.71
CA GLU A 126 7.54 15.02 14.65
C GLU A 126 7.94 15.40 13.23
N GLU A 127 8.65 14.56 12.46
CA GLU A 127 9.10 14.92 11.11
C GLU A 127 7.92 15.05 10.12
N LEU A 128 6.92 14.17 10.22
CA LEU A 128 5.70 14.25 9.41
C LEU A 128 4.82 15.44 9.81
N LEU A 129 4.66 15.68 11.12
CA LEU A 129 3.90 16.82 11.63
C LEU A 129 4.58 18.13 11.23
N ASP A 130 5.90 18.23 11.36
CA ASP A 130 6.68 19.42 11.00
C ASP A 130 6.64 19.68 9.49
N ALA A 131 6.71 18.63 8.66
CA ALA A 131 6.54 18.75 7.22
C ALA A 131 5.14 19.26 6.86
N LEU A 132 4.09 18.71 7.48
CA LEU A 132 2.70 19.13 7.26
C LEU A 132 2.43 20.56 7.76
N LEU A 133 2.97 20.93 8.92
CA LEU A 133 2.86 22.28 9.49
C LEU A 133 3.60 23.30 8.63
N THR A 134 4.81 22.96 8.17
CA THR A 134 5.58 23.79 7.25
C THR A 134 4.82 24.01 5.95
N GLN A 135 4.24 22.96 5.37
CA GLN A 135 3.45 23.07 4.14
C GLN A 135 2.21 23.95 4.33
N ARG A 136 1.45 23.77 5.43
CA ARG A 136 0.29 24.63 5.74
C ARG A 136 0.69 26.09 5.93
N ARG A 137 1.83 26.35 6.57
CA ARG A 137 2.35 27.71 6.77
C ARG A 137 2.72 28.38 5.45
N LEU A 138 3.44 27.67 4.56
CA LEU A 138 3.81 28.18 3.23
C LEU A 138 2.57 28.44 2.35
N ALA A 139 1.55 27.59 2.43
CA ALA A 139 0.29 27.73 1.71
C ALA A 139 -0.51 28.97 2.11
N ARG A 140 -0.39 29.42 3.37
CA ARG A 140 -0.97 30.67 3.87
C ARG A 140 -0.03 31.88 3.69
N GLY A 141 1.13 31.68 3.08
CA GLY A 141 2.08 32.75 2.81
C GLY A 141 1.52 33.81 1.85
N PRO A 142 2.11 35.01 1.82
CA PRO A 142 1.68 36.09 0.94
C PRO A 142 1.73 35.68 -0.53
N LYS A 143 0.81 36.22 -1.33
CA LYS A 143 0.83 36.06 -2.80
C LYS A 143 1.88 37.01 -3.36
N ILE A 144 2.90 36.47 -4.02
CA ILE A 144 4.03 37.25 -4.51
C ILE A 144 4.13 37.09 -6.02
N VAL A 145 4.10 38.21 -6.74
CA VAL A 145 4.38 38.26 -8.17
C VAL A 145 5.79 38.80 -8.35
N VAL A 146 6.64 38.03 -9.03
CA VAL A 146 8.02 38.41 -9.33
C VAL A 146 8.14 38.61 -10.83
N ILE A 147 8.69 39.74 -11.26
CA ILE A 147 8.85 40.10 -12.67
C ILE A 147 10.34 40.27 -12.95
N GLY A 148 10.88 39.60 -13.97
CA GLY A 148 12.30 39.71 -14.32
C GLY A 148 12.75 38.62 -15.28
N GLY A 149 14.06 38.33 -15.33
CA GLY A 149 14.64 37.30 -16.20
C GLY A 149 15.98 36.78 -15.72
N GLY A 150 16.53 35.80 -16.44
CA GLY A 150 17.87 35.28 -16.21
C GLY A 150 18.09 34.53 -14.89
N THR A 151 19.35 34.38 -14.50
CA THR A 151 19.77 33.60 -13.33
C THR A 151 19.40 34.25 -12.00
N GLY A 152 19.37 35.58 -11.93
CA GLY A 152 18.99 36.35 -10.75
C GLY A 152 17.57 36.03 -10.27
N LEU A 153 16.61 35.94 -11.19
CA LEU A 153 15.25 35.54 -10.88
C LEU A 153 15.19 34.11 -10.32
N SER A 154 15.95 33.17 -10.91
CA SER A 154 15.98 31.78 -10.44
C SER A 154 16.54 31.62 -9.02
N ASN A 155 17.51 32.47 -8.65
CA ASN A 155 18.12 32.47 -7.32
C ASN A 155 17.18 33.10 -6.29
N LEU A 156 16.54 34.21 -6.65
CA LEU A 156 15.52 34.87 -5.83
C LEU A 156 14.35 33.91 -5.52
N LEU A 157 13.82 33.24 -6.55
CA LEU A 157 12.72 32.28 -6.40
C LEU A 157 13.10 31.09 -5.50
N ARG A 158 14.36 30.62 -5.57
CA ARG A 158 14.87 29.56 -4.67
C ARG A 158 14.87 29.99 -3.20
N GLY A 159 15.23 31.23 -2.91
CA GLY A 159 15.15 31.79 -1.56
C GLY A 159 13.70 31.96 -1.11
N MET A 160 12.86 32.53 -1.98
CA MET A 160 11.46 32.83 -1.65
C MET A 160 10.58 31.60 -1.40
N LYS A 161 10.88 30.45 -2.01
CA LYS A 161 10.17 29.18 -1.76
C LYS A 161 10.18 28.74 -0.30
N ARG A 162 11.11 29.26 0.52
CA ARG A 162 11.17 28.99 1.97
C ARG A 162 10.15 29.81 2.78
N TYR A 163 9.49 30.79 2.16
CA TYR A 163 8.62 31.75 2.84
C TYR A 163 7.18 31.76 2.32
N SER A 164 6.93 31.36 1.07
CA SER A 164 5.58 31.25 0.51
C SER A 164 5.52 30.20 -0.61
N SER A 165 4.41 29.47 -0.71
CA SER A 165 4.11 28.63 -1.88
C SER A 165 3.27 29.35 -2.93
N ASN A 166 2.87 30.61 -2.68
CA ASN A 166 1.99 31.40 -3.55
C ASN A 166 2.79 32.37 -4.40
N ILE A 167 3.74 31.85 -5.20
CA ILE A 167 4.66 32.66 -6.01
C ILE A 167 4.35 32.50 -7.49
N THR A 168 4.11 33.62 -8.17
CA THR A 168 3.96 33.69 -9.64
C THR A 168 5.16 34.44 -10.20
N ALA A 169 5.89 33.84 -11.15
CA ALA A 169 6.98 34.49 -11.84
C ALA A 169 6.56 34.86 -13.26
N ILE A 170 6.69 36.13 -13.61
CA ILE A 170 6.54 36.66 -14.97
C ILE A 170 7.95 36.84 -15.52
N VAL A 171 8.32 35.98 -16.47
CA VAL A 171 9.67 35.92 -17.03
C VAL A 171 9.74 36.69 -18.34
N THR A 172 10.70 37.61 -18.45
CA THR A 172 10.97 38.32 -19.70
C THR A 172 11.63 37.38 -20.70
N VAL A 173 11.06 37.29 -21.90
CA VAL A 173 11.62 36.48 -23.00
C VAL A 173 12.51 37.31 -23.94
N ALA A 174 12.78 38.57 -23.59
CA ALA A 174 13.45 39.55 -24.45
C ALA A 174 14.99 39.50 -24.41
N ASP A 175 15.60 38.68 -23.55
CA ASP A 175 17.04 38.69 -23.35
C ASP A 175 17.77 37.79 -24.36
N ASP A 176 18.37 38.42 -25.36
CA ASP A 176 19.13 37.81 -26.46
C ASP A 176 20.64 37.68 -26.18
N GLY A 177 21.09 38.06 -24.98
CA GLY A 177 22.51 38.18 -24.67
C GLY A 177 23.25 36.85 -24.38
N GLY A 178 22.54 35.81 -23.96
CA GLY A 178 23.13 34.58 -23.39
C GLY A 178 23.11 33.33 -24.28
N SER A 179 23.18 32.14 -23.66
CA SER A 179 23.01 30.86 -24.36
C SER A 179 21.67 30.76 -25.10
N SER A 180 20.62 31.35 -24.51
CA SER A 180 19.28 31.47 -25.09
C SER A 180 19.28 32.29 -26.39
N GLY A 181 20.05 33.37 -26.47
CA GLY A 181 20.23 34.15 -27.70
C GLY A 181 21.00 33.40 -28.79
N ARG A 182 21.98 32.57 -28.42
CA ARG A 182 22.68 31.68 -29.36
C ARG A 182 21.75 30.59 -29.92
N LEU A 183 20.93 29.97 -29.06
CA LEU A 183 19.91 29.00 -29.50
C LEU A 183 18.83 29.66 -30.36
N ARG A 184 18.39 30.87 -30.04
CA ARG A 184 17.41 31.64 -30.84
C ARG A 184 17.94 31.95 -32.23
N ARG A 185 19.21 32.37 -32.36
CA ARG A 185 19.88 32.59 -33.67
C ARG A 185 20.07 31.29 -34.47
N GLY A 186 20.22 30.14 -33.79
CA GLY A 186 20.40 28.84 -34.43
C GLY A 186 19.11 28.09 -34.78
N MET A 187 17.99 28.36 -34.11
CA MET A 187 16.73 27.60 -34.27
C MET A 187 15.49 28.45 -34.58
N GLY A 188 15.58 29.78 -34.70
CA GLY A 188 14.49 30.64 -35.19
C GLY A 188 13.22 30.72 -34.31
N GLY A 189 13.18 30.02 -33.17
CA GLY A 189 12.06 29.96 -32.24
C GLY A 189 12.31 30.68 -30.90
N LEU A 190 11.27 30.79 -30.09
CA LEU A 190 11.35 31.33 -28.72
C LEU A 190 12.28 30.45 -27.86
N PRO A 191 13.25 31.05 -27.13
CA PRO A 191 14.18 30.28 -26.32
C PRO A 191 13.46 29.63 -25.11
N PRO A 192 13.70 28.35 -24.80
CA PRO A 192 13.07 27.63 -23.68
C PRO A 192 13.75 27.88 -22.33
N GLY A 193 14.49 28.99 -22.19
CA GLY A 193 15.38 29.29 -21.06
C GLY A 193 14.70 29.95 -19.87
#